data_AF-A0A962PQW4-F1
#
_entry.id   AF-A0A962PQW4-F1
#
_cell.length_a   1.000
_cell.length_b   1.000
_cell.length_c   1.000
_cell.angle_alpha   90.00
_cell.angle_beta   90.00
_cell.angle_gamma   90.00
#
_symmetry.space_group_name_H-M   'P 1'
#
loop_
_entity.id
_entity.type
_entity.pdbx_description
1 polymer ?
#
loop_
_entity_poly.entity_id
_entity_poly.type
_entity_poly.pdbx_seq_one_letter_code
_entity_poly.pdbx_strand_id
1 'polypeptide(L)'
;MSEAPEGYLTMAGYDPAEDSIGPFYYRQLPDGSWRYAFFPEDKHCNASGIIHGGVLMTLADYALCMAATDHYAEENCVTVTFSSE
;
A
#
# COMPACT_ATOMS: atom_id res chain seq x y z
N MET A 1 3.82 9.31 -13.77
CA MET A 1 3.37 9.10 -12.39
C MET A 1 2.50 10.28 -12.03
N SER A 2 1.25 10.05 -11.64
CA SER A 2 0.44 11.07 -10.98
C SER A 2 1.19 11.55 -9.73
N GLU A 3 1.19 12.84 -9.48
CA GLU A 3 1.69 13.36 -8.21
C GLU A 3 0.94 12.72 -7.05
N ALA A 4 1.65 12.44 -5.95
CA ALA A 4 1.02 11.99 -4.73
C ALA A 4 -0.03 13.03 -4.30
N PRO A 5 -1.28 12.62 -4.02
CA PRO A 5 -2.28 13.56 -3.55
C PRO A 5 -1.86 14.22 -2.24
N GLU A 6 -2.40 15.41 -1.98
CA GLU A 6 -1.94 16.27 -0.90
C GLU A 6 -1.91 15.55 0.46
N GLY A 7 -0.77 15.65 1.14
CA GLY A 7 -0.52 15.05 2.44
C GLY A 7 -0.27 13.54 2.44
N TYR A 8 -0.26 12.88 1.28
CA TYR A 8 0.16 11.48 1.15
C TYR A 8 1.62 11.37 0.73
N LEU A 9 2.32 10.41 1.33
CA LEU A 9 3.70 10.05 1.05
C LEU A 9 3.74 8.65 0.43
N THR A 10 4.83 8.34 -0.28
CA THR A 10 5.12 7.01 -0.82
C THR A 10 6.64 6.79 -0.82
N MET A 11 7.07 5.54 -0.75
CA MET A 11 8.49 5.15 -0.76
C MET A 11 8.91 4.70 -2.17
N ALA A 12 8.79 5.59 -3.15
CA ALA A 12 9.05 5.25 -4.55
C ALA A 12 10.48 4.70 -4.75
N GLY A 13 10.59 3.55 -5.43
CA GLY A 13 11.85 2.87 -5.72
C GLY A 13 12.35 1.96 -4.59
N TYR A 14 11.63 1.86 -3.47
CA TYR A 14 12.00 0.99 -2.35
C TYR A 14 11.59 -0.46 -2.61
N ASP A 15 10.34 -0.70 -3.02
CA ASP A 15 9.82 -2.02 -3.35
C ASP A 15 9.34 -2.06 -4.82
N PRO A 16 10.05 -2.79 -5.71
CA PRO A 16 9.68 -2.87 -7.12
C PRO A 16 8.32 -3.52 -7.41
N ALA A 17 7.86 -4.42 -6.53
CA ALA A 17 6.57 -5.07 -6.71
C ALA A 17 5.44 -4.10 -6.36
N GLU A 18 5.55 -3.40 -5.22
CA GLU A 18 4.58 -2.40 -4.79
C GLU A 18 4.56 -1.18 -5.72
N ASP A 19 5.70 -0.77 -6.27
CA ASP A 19 5.76 0.32 -7.26
C ASP A 19 5.01 -0.05 -8.56
N SER A 20 5.13 -1.32 -8.97
CA SER A 20 4.49 -1.83 -10.19
C SER A 20 2.98 -2.01 -10.01
N ILE A 21 2.60 -2.65 -8.89
CA ILE A 21 1.20 -2.96 -8.53
C ILE A 21 0.46 -1.71 -8.06
N GLY A 22 1.14 -0.80 -7.35
CA GLY A 22 0.59 0.44 -6.84
C GLY A 22 0.79 1.60 -7.82
N PRO A 23 1.22 2.79 -7.34
CA PRO A 23 1.86 3.05 -6.04
C PRO A 23 0.91 3.04 -4.84
N PHE A 24 1.43 2.60 -3.69
CA PHE A 24 0.75 2.72 -2.39
C PHE A 24 1.26 3.93 -1.62
N TYR A 25 0.38 4.49 -0.82
CA TYR A 25 0.60 5.74 -0.13
C TYR A 25 0.22 5.62 1.34
N TYR A 26 0.79 6.48 2.16
CA TYR A 26 0.46 6.58 3.56
C TYR A 26 0.47 8.04 4.02
N ARG A 27 -0.25 8.31 5.10
CA ARG A 27 -0.18 9.60 5.80
C ARG A 27 -0.47 9.43 7.27
N GLN A 28 0.13 10.28 8.09
CA GLN A 28 -0.22 10.36 9.50
C GLN A 28 -1.53 11.15 9.67
N LEU A 29 -2.39 10.68 10.56
CA LEU A 29 -3.62 11.36 10.96
C LEU A 29 -3.37 12.20 12.23
N PRO A 30 -4.25 13.18 12.53
CA PRO A 30 -4.07 14.06 13.70
C PRO A 30 -4.05 13.35 15.06
N ASP A 31 -4.61 12.15 15.16
CA ASP A 31 -4.60 11.31 16.36
C ASP A 31 -3.32 10.45 16.49
N GLY A 32 -2.37 10.63 15.56
CA GLY A 32 -1.12 9.88 15.52
C GLY A 32 -1.20 8.54 14.77
N SER A 33 -2.40 8.09 14.38
CA SER A 33 -2.57 6.87 13.60
C SER A 33 -2.17 7.05 12.14
N TRP A 34 -1.96 5.95 11.43
CA TRP A 34 -1.59 5.97 10.02
C TRP A 34 -2.77 5.58 9.13
N ARG A 35 -2.89 6.26 7.99
CA ARG A 35 -3.82 5.91 6.92
C ARG A 35 -3.04 5.48 5.69
N TYR A 36 -3.30 4.26 5.23
CA TYR A 36 -2.78 3.72 3.98
C TYR A 36 -3.80 3.93 2.87
N ALA A 37 -3.32 4.19 1.65
CA ALA A 37 -4.15 4.53 0.52
C ALA A 37 -3.55 4.04 -0.79
N PHE A 38 -4.43 3.95 -1.77
CA PHE A 38 -4.18 3.51 -3.11
C PHE A 38 -5.11 4.29 -4.03
N PHE A 39 -4.62 4.71 -5.19
CA PHE A 39 -5.38 5.45 -6.18
C PHE A 39 -5.63 4.56 -7.38
N PRO A 40 -6.84 4.00 -7.53
CA PRO A 40 -7.09 3.01 -8.55
C PRO A 40 -7.00 3.56 -9.97
N GLU A 41 -6.59 2.67 -10.88
CA GLU A 41 -6.43 2.92 -12.33
C GLU A 41 -6.84 1.63 -13.04
N ASP A 42 -7.12 1.69 -14.35
CA ASP A 42 -7.57 0.54 -15.14
C ASP A 42 -6.62 -0.67 -15.07
N LYS A 43 -5.30 -0.44 -14.95
CA LYS A 43 -4.29 -1.51 -14.81
C LYS A 43 -4.48 -2.37 -13.55
N HIS A 44 -5.22 -1.86 -12.57
CA HIS A 44 -5.48 -2.52 -11.29
C HIS A 44 -6.78 -3.33 -11.28
N CYS A 45 -7.57 -3.24 -12.34
CA CYS A 45 -8.84 -3.93 -12.45
C CYS A 45 -8.64 -5.39 -12.92
N ASN A 46 -9.53 -6.27 -12.48
CA ASN A 46 -9.68 -7.60 -13.04
C ASN A 46 -10.49 -7.58 -14.34
N ALA A 47 -10.74 -8.76 -14.93
CA ALA A 47 -11.48 -8.90 -16.18
C ALA A 47 -12.92 -8.35 -16.15
N SER A 48 -13.49 -8.12 -14.95
CA SER A 48 -14.83 -7.53 -14.76
C SER A 48 -14.80 -6.01 -14.60
N GLY A 49 -13.65 -5.36 -14.70
CA GLY A 49 -13.51 -3.91 -14.55
C GLY A 49 -13.62 -3.41 -13.11
N ILE A 50 -13.51 -4.30 -12.12
CA ILE A 50 -13.44 -3.95 -10.70
C ILE A 50 -12.01 -4.16 -10.19
N ILE A 51 -11.62 -3.51 -9.09
CA ILE A 51 -10.28 -3.68 -8.53
C ILE A 51 -10.02 -5.16 -8.24
N HIS A 52 -8.90 -5.67 -8.75
CA HIS A 52 -8.53 -7.05 -8.57
C HIS A 52 -8.33 -7.33 -7.07
N GLY A 53 -8.94 -8.40 -6.54
CA GLY A 53 -8.85 -8.71 -5.11
C GLY A 53 -7.40 -8.87 -4.63
N GLY A 54 -6.53 -9.42 -5.49
CA GLY A 54 -5.09 -9.47 -5.22
C GLY A 54 -4.43 -8.10 -5.02
N VAL A 55 -4.87 -7.04 -5.72
CA VAL A 55 -4.34 -5.68 -5.53
C VAL A 55 -4.76 -5.13 -4.16
N LEU A 56 -6.01 -5.37 -3.74
CA LEU A 56 -6.48 -4.99 -2.41
C LEU A 56 -5.75 -5.76 -1.31
N MET A 57 -5.47 -7.05 -1.53
CA MET A 57 -4.67 -7.86 -0.62
C MET A 57 -3.23 -7.34 -0.51
N THR A 58 -2.59 -6.96 -1.62
CA THR A 58 -1.24 -6.36 -1.58
C THR A 58 -1.25 -5.03 -0.83
N LEU A 59 -2.26 -4.17 -1.03
CA LEU A 59 -2.39 -2.93 -0.25
C LEU A 59 -2.52 -3.20 1.26
N ALA A 60 -3.28 -4.22 1.63
CA ALA A 60 -3.46 -4.59 3.03
C ALA A 60 -2.18 -5.18 3.64
N ASP A 61 -1.45 -6.02 2.90
CA ASP A 61 -0.15 -6.55 3.30
C ASP A 61 0.88 -5.43 3.51
N TYR A 62 0.99 -4.51 2.56
CA TYR A 62 1.78 -3.28 2.66
C TYR A 62 1.45 -2.50 3.94
N ALA A 63 0.17 -2.23 4.19
CA ALA A 63 -0.29 -1.48 5.36
C ALA A 63 0.10 -2.15 6.68
N LEU A 64 -0.02 -3.48 6.75
CA LEU A 64 0.33 -4.26 7.94
C LEU A 64 1.84 -4.25 8.18
N CYS A 65 2.64 -4.45 7.14
CA CYS A 65 4.10 -4.42 7.23
C CYS A 65 4.60 -3.04 7.66
N MET A 66 4.14 -1.98 7.00
CA MET A 66 4.48 -0.59 7.35
C MET A 66 4.10 -0.24 8.78
N ALA A 67 2.95 -0.70 9.27
CA ALA A 67 2.55 -0.49 10.65
C ALA A 67 3.41 -1.28 11.64
N ALA A 68 3.79 -2.51 11.30
CA ALA A 68 4.57 -3.40 12.16
C ALA A 68 6.03 -2.95 12.32
N THR A 69 6.60 -2.31 11.28
CA THR A 69 8.02 -1.93 11.24
C THR A 69 8.27 -0.44 11.45
N ASP A 70 7.23 0.32 11.80
CA ASP A 70 7.25 1.79 11.77
C ASP A 70 7.85 2.33 10.46
N HIS A 71 7.24 1.94 9.34
CA HIS A 71 7.65 2.34 8.00
C HIS A 71 9.10 1.92 7.67
N TYR A 72 9.51 0.75 8.16
CA TYR A 72 10.86 0.19 8.01
C TYR A 72 11.97 1.11 8.53
N ALA A 73 11.68 1.94 9.55
CA ALA A 73 12.65 2.87 10.11
C ALA A 73 13.86 2.16 10.75
N GLU A 74 13.62 1.05 11.45
CA GLU A 74 14.65 0.33 12.21
C GLU A 74 14.64 -1.19 12.02
N GLU A 75 13.49 -1.79 11.69
CA GLU A 75 13.32 -3.25 11.59
C GLU A 75 12.64 -3.67 10.29
N ASN A 76 12.72 -4.97 9.98
CA ASN A 76 12.06 -5.58 8.82
C ASN A 76 11.10 -6.69 9.28
N CYS A 77 10.06 -6.94 8.49
CA CYS A 77 9.13 -8.03 8.71
C CYS A 77 8.88 -8.83 7.43
N VAL A 78 8.30 -10.01 7.60
CA VAL A 78 7.79 -10.83 6.49
C VAL A 78 6.43 -11.37 6.90
N THR A 79 5.48 -11.31 5.96
CA THR A 79 4.16 -11.90 6.17
C THR A 79 4.25 -13.42 6.12
N VAL A 80 3.88 -14.07 7.22
CA VAL A 80 3.87 -15.55 7.33
C VAL A 80 2.57 -16.11 6.75
N THR A 81 1.44 -15.51 7.09
CA THR A 81 0.11 -15.84 6.56
C THR A 81 -0.76 -14.59 6.55
N PHE A 82 -1.61 -14.45 5.53
CA PHE A 82 -2.61 -13.40 5.46
C PHE A 82 -3.83 -13.88 4.68
N SER A 83 -5.02 -13.65 5.23
CA SER A 83 -6.30 -14.09 4.67
C SER A 83 -7.29 -12.93 4.69
N SER A 84 -8.16 -12.87 3.67
CA SER A 84 -9.33 -11.99 3.62
C SER A 84 -10.54 -12.82 3.21
N GLU A 85 -11.65 -12.64 3.91
CA GLU A 85 -12.92 -13.34 3.68
C GLU A 85 -14.03 -12.37 3.26
#